data_AF-A0A968VW34-F1
#
_entry.id   AF-A0A968VW34-F1
#
_cell.length_a   1.000
_cell.length_b   1.000
_cell.length_c   1.000
_cell.angle_alpha   90.00
_cell.angle_beta   90.00
_cell.angle_gamma   90.00
#
_symmetry.space_group_name_H-M   'P 1'
#
loop_
_entity.id
_entity.type
_entity.pdbx_description
1 polymer ?
#
loop_
_entity_poly.entity_id
_entity_poly.type
_entity_poly.pdbx_seq_one_letter_code
_entity_poly.pdbx_strand_id
1 'polypeptide(L)'
;MYAAEDVPIYHNFRVPELAAFKAFYWLNSVINVEGLRGQKYSKGLISDEILELSHEIYELCTCFPTIEIWSTLTPYSLTMQIEYFWGAGFFESKEQAVAICEFAKEEFKRIQVEAEAGCKFNKYGQLKETSPYLLFHSDIEIGNNTILVEVEQQKSLYLTHNTLNKITTFNRRFVEESEEWLKVLMKKSTPLSGVSEKQRNQFFNRIHNHIQAIQDNIERDK
;
A
#
# COMPACT_ATOMS: atom_id res chain seq x y z
N MET A 1 -11.04 -6.38 6.75
CA MET A 1 -11.47 -5.16 6.01
C MET A 1 -10.52 -4.04 6.37
N TYR A 2 -10.06 -3.27 5.38
CA TYR A 2 -9.05 -2.25 5.55
C TYR A 2 -9.57 -0.93 4.94
N ALA A 3 -9.90 0.06 5.78
CA ALA A 3 -10.00 1.45 5.34
C ALA A 3 -8.60 2.08 5.33
N ALA A 4 -8.11 2.38 4.13
CA ALA A 4 -6.72 2.65 3.87
C ALA A 4 -6.47 4.16 3.73
N GLU A 5 -5.78 4.75 4.70
CA GLU A 5 -5.18 6.08 4.57
C GLU A 5 -3.95 6.00 3.66
N ASP A 6 -3.13 4.96 3.84
CA ASP A 6 -1.97 4.64 3.00
C ASP A 6 -2.18 3.33 2.25
N VAL A 7 -1.43 3.10 1.17
CA VAL A 7 -1.45 1.80 0.46
C VAL A 7 -1.16 0.67 1.47
N PRO A 8 -2.06 -0.34 1.58
CA PRO A 8 -1.86 -1.46 2.50
C PRO A 8 -0.47 -2.06 2.38
N ILE A 9 0.19 -2.18 3.53
CA ILE A 9 1.65 -2.33 3.61
C ILE A 9 2.19 -3.49 2.75
N TYR A 10 1.49 -4.62 2.71
CA TYR A 10 1.91 -5.83 2.01
C TYR A 10 1.99 -5.66 0.50
N HIS A 11 1.23 -4.74 -0.11
CA HIS A 11 1.36 -4.43 -1.54
C HIS A 11 2.78 -3.94 -1.86
N ASN A 12 3.42 -3.22 -0.93
CA ASN A 12 4.79 -2.73 -1.13
C ASN A 12 5.87 -3.81 -0.91
N PHE A 13 5.50 -5.01 -0.46
CA PHE A 13 6.45 -6.03 0.00
C PHE A 13 6.69 -7.17 -0.98
N ARG A 14 5.98 -7.17 -2.13
CA ARG A 14 6.16 -8.20 -3.16
C ARG A 14 7.52 -8.13 -3.84
N VAL A 15 7.91 -6.93 -4.28
CA VAL A 15 9.15 -6.71 -5.04
C VAL A 15 10.23 -6.25 -4.06
N PRO A 16 11.39 -6.93 -3.98
CA PRO A 16 12.44 -6.60 -3.02
C PRO A 16 12.92 -5.14 -3.10
N GLU A 17 12.95 -4.56 -4.30
CA GLU A 17 13.38 -3.18 -4.55
C GLU A 17 12.40 -2.17 -3.96
N LEU A 18 11.09 -2.42 -4.08
CA LEU A 18 10.05 -1.57 -3.51
C LEU A 18 9.95 -1.76 -1.98
N ALA A 19 10.13 -3.00 -1.51
CA ALA A 19 10.17 -3.33 -0.08
C ALA A 19 11.35 -2.63 0.62
N ALA A 20 12.54 -2.70 0.01
CA ALA A 20 13.74 -2.03 0.52
C ALA A 20 13.57 -0.50 0.54
N PHE A 21 12.99 0.08 -0.52
CA PHE A 21 12.68 1.50 -0.55
C PHE A 21 11.75 1.92 0.59
N LYS A 22 10.64 1.19 0.81
CA LYS A 22 9.73 1.48 1.92
C LYS A 22 10.38 1.33 3.29
N ALA A 23 11.15 0.26 3.49
CA ALA A 23 11.86 0.03 4.75
C ALA A 23 12.86 1.16 5.03
N PHE A 24 13.63 1.56 4.01
CA PHE A 24 14.55 2.68 4.12
C PHE A 24 13.81 3.98 4.44
N TYR A 25 12.71 4.29 3.74
CA TYR A 25 11.89 5.47 4.00
C TYR A 25 11.46 5.55 5.47
N TRP A 26 10.96 4.46 6.05
CA TRP A 26 10.57 4.46 7.46
C TRP A 26 11.75 4.61 8.41
N LEU A 27 12.82 3.83 8.22
CA LEU A 27 13.97 3.86 9.12
C LEU A 27 14.71 5.20 9.08
N ASN A 28 14.84 5.80 7.89
CA ASN A 28 15.54 7.07 7.68
C ASN A 28 14.63 8.28 7.97
N SER A 29 13.45 8.36 7.38
CA SER A 29 12.66 9.60 7.36
C SER A 29 11.57 9.67 8.43
N VAL A 30 11.09 8.53 8.94
CA VAL A 30 10.03 8.49 9.96
C VAL A 30 10.60 8.24 11.36
N ILE A 31 11.40 7.18 11.50
CA ILE A 31 12.01 6.76 12.78
C ILE A 31 13.30 7.54 13.03
N ASN A 32 14.01 7.94 11.97
CA ASN A 32 15.26 8.68 12.03
C ASN A 32 16.37 7.95 12.81
N VAL A 33 16.57 6.67 12.46
CA VAL A 33 17.61 5.80 13.01
C VAL A 33 18.99 6.40 12.72
N GLU A 34 19.83 6.50 13.77
CA GLU A 34 21.09 7.24 13.70
C GLU A 34 22.03 6.75 12.59
N GLY A 35 22.10 5.43 12.38
CA GLY A 35 22.96 4.81 11.36
C GLY A 35 22.58 5.12 9.91
N LEU A 36 21.36 5.61 9.66
CA LEU A 36 20.88 5.95 8.31
C LEU A 36 20.78 7.46 8.07
N ARG A 37 21.10 8.30 9.06
CA ARG A 37 21.01 9.76 8.92
C ARG A 37 21.95 10.27 7.83
N GLY A 38 21.40 11.06 6.90
CA GLY A 38 22.16 11.62 5.78
C GLY A 38 22.59 10.59 4.72
N GLN A 39 22.25 9.32 4.89
CA GLN A 39 22.50 8.30 3.88
C GLN A 39 21.52 8.45 2.72
N LYS A 40 22.01 8.16 1.52
CA LYS A 40 21.16 7.97 0.35
C LYS A 40 20.55 6.57 0.38
N TYR A 41 19.40 6.41 -0.25
CA TYR A 41 18.73 5.14 -0.42
C TYR A 41 19.65 4.16 -1.15
N SER A 42 19.88 3.02 -0.50
CA SER A 42 20.54 1.87 -1.10
C SER A 42 19.89 0.61 -0.55
N LYS A 43 19.57 -0.34 -1.43
CA LYS A 43 19.00 -1.63 -1.02
C LYS A 43 19.91 -2.36 -0.03
N GLY A 44 21.24 -2.24 -0.20
CA GLY A 44 22.23 -2.87 0.68
C GLY A 44 22.29 -2.30 2.10
N LEU A 45 21.60 -1.19 2.38
CA LEU A 45 21.45 -0.64 3.73
C LEU A 45 20.27 -1.28 4.50
N ILE A 46 19.47 -2.11 3.83
CA ILE A 46 18.37 -2.86 4.43
C ILE A 46 18.81 -4.31 4.59
N SER A 47 18.67 -4.86 5.79
CA SER A 47 19.07 -6.23 6.09
C SER A 47 18.20 -7.24 5.35
N ASP A 48 18.81 -8.35 4.92
CA ASP A 48 18.09 -9.46 4.28
C ASP A 48 16.93 -9.99 5.14
N GLU A 49 17.08 -10.03 6.47
CA GLU A 49 16.01 -10.41 7.41
C GLU A 49 14.74 -9.56 7.25
N ILE A 50 14.88 -8.25 7.00
CA ILE A 50 13.73 -7.35 6.78
C ILE A 50 13.06 -7.68 5.43
N LEU A 51 13.85 -7.98 4.40
CA LEU A 51 13.35 -8.27 3.06
C LEU A 51 12.67 -9.65 3.00
N GLU A 52 13.25 -10.65 3.67
CA GLU A 52 12.67 -11.98 3.86
C GLU A 52 11.34 -11.88 4.60
N LEU A 53 11.31 -11.18 5.75
CA LEU A 53 10.08 -10.98 6.51
C LEU A 53 9.01 -10.22 5.71
N SER A 54 9.41 -9.21 4.94
CA SER A 54 8.50 -8.47 4.06
C SER A 54 7.85 -9.42 3.04
N HIS A 55 8.64 -10.27 2.42
CA HIS A 55 8.14 -11.26 1.47
C HIS A 55 7.23 -12.31 2.13
N GLU A 56 7.56 -12.78 3.33
CA GLU A 56 6.68 -13.68 4.10
C GLU A 56 5.32 -13.03 4.43
N ILE A 57 5.33 -11.77 4.86
CA ILE A 57 4.10 -11.00 5.11
C ILE A 57 3.27 -10.90 3.84
N TYR A 58 3.91 -10.61 2.70
CA TYR A 58 3.25 -10.57 1.41
C TYR A 58 2.57 -11.91 1.09
N GLU A 59 3.30 -13.03 1.15
CA GLU A 59 2.76 -14.36 0.85
C GLU A 59 1.58 -14.71 1.76
N LEU A 60 1.68 -14.44 3.07
CA LEU A 60 0.58 -14.65 4.01
C LEU A 60 -0.65 -13.81 3.65
N CYS A 61 -0.46 -12.51 3.39
CA CYS A 61 -1.55 -11.62 3.02
C CYS A 61 -2.24 -12.01 1.71
N THR A 62 -1.55 -12.66 0.77
CA THR A 62 -2.20 -13.19 -0.45
C THR A 62 -3.17 -14.35 -0.18
N CYS A 63 -3.08 -15.01 0.97
CA CYS A 63 -3.87 -16.20 1.26
C CYS A 63 -5.26 -15.89 1.83
N PHE A 64 -5.47 -14.73 2.45
CA PHE A 64 -6.72 -14.40 3.13
C PHE A 64 -7.65 -13.53 2.28
N PRO A 65 -8.98 -13.73 2.38
CA PRO A 65 -9.97 -12.82 1.79
C PRO A 65 -9.76 -11.39 2.29
N THR A 66 -9.90 -10.39 1.43
CA THR A 66 -9.70 -8.99 1.84
C THR A 66 -10.66 -8.04 1.14
N ILE A 67 -11.15 -7.10 1.93
CA ILE A 67 -11.88 -5.94 1.47
C ILE A 67 -11.02 -4.72 1.79
N GLU A 68 -10.69 -3.94 0.77
CA GLU A 68 -9.98 -2.68 0.88
C GLU A 68 -10.89 -1.53 0.46
N ILE A 69 -10.85 -0.44 1.21
CA ILE A 69 -11.56 0.80 0.92
C ILE A 69 -10.50 1.89 0.83
N TRP A 70 -10.29 2.41 -0.37
CA TRP A 70 -9.29 3.42 -0.68
C TRP A 70 -9.96 4.74 -0.97
N SER A 71 -9.32 5.83 -0.58
CA SER A 71 -9.68 7.17 -1.06
C SER A 71 -8.80 7.54 -2.27
N THR A 72 -9.05 8.71 -2.85
CA THR A 72 -8.14 9.29 -3.87
C THR A 72 -6.74 9.54 -3.31
N LEU A 73 -6.58 9.71 -1.99
CA LEU A 73 -5.30 9.97 -1.33
C LEU A 73 -4.50 8.71 -1.03
N THR A 74 -5.14 7.53 -0.95
CA THR A 74 -4.45 6.28 -0.58
C THR A 74 -3.22 6.00 -1.45
N PRO A 75 -3.30 6.09 -2.80
CA PRO A 75 -2.13 5.88 -3.66
C PRO A 75 -1.06 6.98 -3.52
N TYR A 76 -1.45 8.21 -3.15
CA TYR A 76 -0.53 9.34 -3.01
C TYR A 76 0.49 9.11 -1.89
N SER A 77 0.17 8.27 -0.90
CA SER A 77 1.11 7.89 0.16
C SER A 77 2.44 7.34 -0.38
N LEU A 78 2.43 6.57 -1.48
CA LEU A 78 3.67 6.05 -2.08
C LEU A 78 4.33 7.10 -2.98
N THR A 79 3.55 7.83 -3.78
CA THR A 79 4.11 8.80 -4.74
C THR A 79 4.75 9.98 -4.05
N MET A 80 4.16 10.50 -2.97
CA MET A 80 4.77 11.56 -2.15
C MET A 80 6.10 11.14 -1.53
N GLN A 81 6.28 9.85 -1.21
CA GLN A 81 7.56 9.35 -0.68
C GLN A 81 8.65 9.36 -1.75
N ILE A 82 8.30 9.00 -2.98
CA ILE A 82 9.22 9.06 -4.13
C ILE A 82 9.59 10.52 -4.42
N GLU A 83 8.61 11.42 -4.49
CA GLU A 83 8.85 12.86 -4.71
C GLU A 83 9.71 13.47 -3.60
N TYR A 84 9.41 13.15 -2.34
CA TYR A 84 10.20 13.61 -1.20
C TYR A 84 11.66 13.15 -1.31
N PHE A 85 11.89 11.87 -1.63
CA PHE A 85 13.25 11.33 -1.77
C PHE A 85 14.02 11.95 -2.92
N TRP A 86 13.35 12.21 -4.05
CA TRP A 86 13.95 12.92 -5.16
C TRP A 86 14.31 14.36 -4.80
N GLY A 87 13.34 15.14 -4.31
CA GLY A 87 13.53 16.55 -3.98
C GLY A 87 14.53 16.79 -2.84
N ALA A 88 14.67 15.84 -1.92
CA ALA A 88 15.65 15.89 -0.84
C ALA A 88 17.05 15.37 -1.22
N GLY A 89 17.22 14.82 -2.43
CA GLY A 89 18.50 14.27 -2.89
C GLY A 89 18.89 12.94 -2.23
N PHE A 90 17.90 12.18 -1.74
CA PHE A 90 18.11 10.89 -1.09
C PHE A 90 18.29 9.72 -2.07
N PHE A 91 18.06 9.89 -3.36
CA PHE A 91 18.44 8.87 -4.36
C PHE A 91 19.94 8.97 -4.70
N GLU A 92 20.59 7.81 -4.90
CA GLU A 92 21.97 7.72 -5.38
C GLU A 92 22.09 8.27 -6.80
N SER A 93 21.13 7.92 -7.65
CA SER A 93 21.07 8.36 -9.03
C SER A 93 19.63 8.55 -9.51
N LYS A 94 19.52 9.21 -10.65
CA LYS A 94 18.27 9.40 -11.38
C LYS A 94 17.65 8.08 -11.81
N GLU A 95 18.48 7.16 -12.30
CA GLU A 95 18.08 5.82 -12.73
C GLU A 95 17.49 5.02 -11.58
N GLN A 96 18.02 5.19 -10.37
CA GLN A 96 17.47 4.56 -9.17
C GLN A 96 16.07 5.09 -8.85
N ALA A 97 15.87 6.42 -8.90
CA ALA A 97 14.56 7.03 -8.67
C ALA A 97 13.52 6.59 -9.72
N VAL A 98 13.91 6.58 -11.00
CA VAL A 98 13.08 6.09 -12.11
C VAL A 98 12.72 4.62 -11.93
N ALA A 99 13.66 3.77 -11.50
CA ALA A 99 13.39 2.36 -11.24
C ALA A 99 12.32 2.17 -10.14
N ILE A 100 12.35 2.97 -9.07
CA ILE A 100 11.31 2.93 -8.02
C ILE A 100 9.94 3.34 -8.58
N CYS A 101 9.87 4.35 -9.47
CA CYS A 101 8.63 4.70 -10.16
C CYS A 101 8.08 3.52 -10.97
N GLU A 102 8.94 2.80 -11.70
CA GLU A 102 8.52 1.64 -12.49
C GLU A 102 8.02 0.48 -11.61
N PHE A 103 8.69 0.17 -10.49
CA PHE A 103 8.19 -0.82 -9.54
C PHE A 103 6.84 -0.43 -8.93
N ALA A 104 6.64 0.87 -8.62
CA ALA A 104 5.36 1.36 -8.14
C ALA A 104 4.25 1.20 -9.21
N LYS A 105 4.53 1.51 -10.49
CA LYS A 105 3.58 1.29 -11.58
C LYS A 105 3.23 -0.19 -11.73
N GLU A 106 4.22 -1.08 -11.67
CA GLU A 106 4.00 -2.53 -11.74
C GLU A 106 3.08 -3.00 -10.61
N GLU A 107 3.29 -2.51 -9.39
CA GLU A 107 2.47 -2.89 -8.25
C GLU A 107 1.02 -2.40 -8.39
N PHE A 108 0.80 -1.12 -8.73
CA PHE A 108 -0.56 -0.64 -8.99
C PHE A 108 -1.22 -1.36 -10.16
N LYS A 109 -0.45 -1.76 -11.18
CA LYS A 109 -0.97 -2.57 -12.28
C LYS A 109 -1.42 -3.95 -11.79
N ARG A 110 -0.65 -4.58 -10.91
CA ARG A 110 -1.03 -5.85 -10.27
C ARG A 110 -2.33 -5.70 -9.47
N ILE A 111 -2.42 -4.70 -8.61
CA ILE A 111 -3.61 -4.43 -7.79
C ILE A 111 -4.85 -4.18 -8.68
N GLN A 112 -4.68 -3.49 -9.82
CA GLN A 112 -5.75 -3.30 -10.80
C GLN A 112 -6.25 -4.64 -11.35
N VAL A 113 -5.35 -5.57 -11.67
CA VAL A 113 -5.71 -6.91 -12.17
C VAL A 113 -6.40 -7.75 -11.09
N GLU A 114 -5.91 -7.70 -9.85
CA GLU A 114 -6.57 -8.38 -8.73
C GLU A 114 -7.98 -7.82 -8.49
N ALA A 115 -8.14 -6.49 -8.55
CA ALA A 115 -9.44 -5.85 -8.41
C ALA A 115 -10.38 -6.30 -9.53
N GLU A 116 -9.94 -6.28 -10.78
CA GLU A 116 -10.71 -6.77 -11.93
C GLU A 116 -11.16 -8.23 -11.76
N ALA A 117 -10.23 -9.10 -11.39
CA ALA A 117 -10.49 -10.52 -11.19
C ALA A 117 -11.32 -10.83 -9.93
N GLY A 118 -11.38 -9.90 -8.98
CA GLY A 118 -12.03 -10.11 -7.68
C GLY A 118 -11.28 -11.10 -6.77
N CYS A 119 -10.03 -11.41 -7.07
CA CYS A 119 -9.20 -12.34 -6.32
C CYS A 119 -7.71 -11.97 -6.41
N LYS A 120 -6.94 -12.37 -5.39
CA LYS A 120 -5.50 -12.08 -5.32
C LYS A 120 -4.70 -13.06 -6.16
N PHE A 121 -3.53 -12.62 -6.60
CA PHE A 121 -2.51 -13.53 -7.08
C PHE A 121 -1.91 -14.35 -5.93
N ASN A 122 -1.56 -15.60 -6.21
CA ASN A 122 -0.72 -16.42 -5.33
C ASN A 122 0.76 -16.09 -5.53
N LYS A 123 1.62 -16.72 -4.72
CA LYS A 123 3.08 -16.59 -4.81
C LYS A 123 3.70 -17.01 -6.14
N TYR A 124 2.98 -17.78 -6.97
CA TYR A 124 3.42 -18.18 -8.31
C TYR A 124 2.93 -17.22 -9.40
N GLY A 125 2.31 -16.10 -9.04
CA GLY A 125 1.78 -15.12 -10.00
C GLY A 125 0.51 -15.57 -10.72
N GLN A 126 -0.24 -16.50 -10.14
CA GLN A 126 -1.53 -16.97 -10.69
C GLN A 126 -2.68 -16.49 -9.82
N LEU A 127 -3.77 -16.06 -10.43
CA LEU A 127 -4.99 -15.68 -9.71
C LEU A 127 -5.55 -16.88 -8.94
N LYS A 128 -5.90 -16.68 -7.67
CA LYS A 128 -6.35 -17.72 -6.75
C LYS A 128 -7.77 -17.40 -6.29
N GLU A 129 -8.75 -18.11 -6.86
CA GLU A 129 -10.18 -17.90 -6.55
C GLU A 129 -10.51 -18.03 -5.05
N THR A 130 -9.74 -18.84 -4.31
CA THR A 130 -9.93 -19.02 -2.86
C THR A 130 -9.46 -17.84 -2.01
N SER A 131 -8.93 -16.78 -2.63
CA SER A 131 -8.47 -15.57 -1.94
C SER A 131 -9.19 -14.34 -2.50
N PRO A 132 -10.49 -14.15 -2.18
CA PRO A 132 -11.29 -13.04 -2.67
C PRO A 132 -10.67 -11.68 -2.35
N TYR A 133 -10.78 -10.77 -3.30
CA TYR A 133 -10.30 -9.41 -3.18
C TYR A 133 -11.33 -8.42 -3.69
N LEU A 134 -11.80 -7.54 -2.80
CA LEU A 134 -12.73 -6.48 -3.13
C LEU A 134 -12.09 -5.14 -2.84
N LEU A 135 -11.99 -4.30 -3.86
CA LEU A 135 -11.50 -2.94 -3.75
C LEU A 135 -12.65 -1.96 -3.97
N PHE A 136 -12.77 -1.00 -3.06
CA PHE A 136 -13.75 0.09 -3.12
C PHE A 136 -13.02 1.43 -3.16
N HIS A 137 -13.56 2.38 -3.94
CA HIS A 137 -13.14 3.77 -3.96
C HIS A 137 -14.14 4.63 -3.19
N SER A 138 -13.66 5.27 -2.13
CA SER A 138 -14.41 6.18 -1.28
C SER A 138 -14.15 7.62 -1.69
N ASP A 139 -15.22 8.37 -1.95
CA ASP A 139 -15.17 9.84 -2.06
C ASP A 139 -15.11 10.53 -0.68
N ILE A 140 -15.33 9.77 0.40
CA ILE A 140 -15.15 10.21 1.78
C ILE A 140 -13.71 9.94 2.19
N GLU A 141 -13.06 10.96 2.75
CA GLU A 141 -11.67 10.87 3.23
C GLU A 141 -11.52 9.86 4.38
N ILE A 142 -10.40 9.15 4.38
CA ILE A 142 -10.02 8.16 5.38
C ILE A 142 -8.87 8.73 6.19
N GLY A 143 -9.13 9.12 7.44
CA GLY A 143 -8.14 9.81 8.29
C GLY A 143 -7.23 8.92 9.13
N ASN A 144 -7.37 7.60 9.02
CA ASN A 144 -6.45 6.64 9.64
C ASN A 144 -6.56 5.27 8.96
N ASN A 145 -5.43 4.59 8.81
CA ASN A 145 -5.40 3.16 8.48
C ASN A 145 -6.14 2.33 9.55
N THR A 146 -7.36 1.90 9.24
CA THR A 146 -8.22 1.12 10.13
C THR A 146 -8.43 -0.29 9.57
N ILE A 147 -7.89 -1.28 10.28
CA ILE A 147 -7.87 -2.68 9.86
C ILE A 147 -8.70 -3.51 10.84
N LEU A 148 -9.87 -3.96 10.37
CA LEU A 148 -10.68 -4.95 11.07
C LEU A 148 -10.28 -6.35 10.61
N VAL A 149 -9.83 -7.17 11.55
CA VAL A 149 -9.48 -8.57 11.32
C VAL A 149 -10.47 -9.45 12.09
N GLU A 150 -11.02 -10.43 11.38
CA GLU A 150 -11.92 -11.43 11.94
C GLU A 150 -11.30 -12.80 11.72
N VAL A 151 -11.09 -13.53 12.82
CA VAL A 151 -10.62 -14.92 12.81
C VAL A 151 -11.64 -15.72 13.59
N GLU A 152 -12.26 -16.70 12.93
CA GLU A 152 -13.38 -17.47 13.45
C GLU A 152 -14.56 -16.57 13.87
N GLN A 153 -14.68 -16.24 15.15
CA GLN A 153 -15.70 -15.34 15.71
C GLN A 153 -15.08 -14.24 16.58
N GLN A 154 -13.75 -14.10 16.54
CA GLN A 154 -13.03 -13.06 17.27
C GLN A 154 -12.68 -11.92 16.32
N LYS A 155 -13.08 -10.72 16.69
CA LYS A 155 -12.79 -9.50 15.95
C LYS A 155 -11.75 -8.68 16.71
N SER A 156 -10.79 -8.17 15.96
CA SER A 156 -9.76 -7.28 16.47
C SER A 156 -9.60 -6.11 15.52
N LEU A 157 -9.27 -4.95 16.09
CA LEU A 157 -9.03 -3.74 15.34
C LEU A 157 -7.57 -3.33 15.49
N TYR A 158 -6.94 -3.01 14.37
CA TYR A 158 -5.62 -2.42 14.31
C TYR A 158 -5.75 -1.02 13.71
N LEU A 159 -5.18 -0.04 14.41
CA LEU A 159 -5.10 1.35 13.98
C LEU A 159 -3.63 1.71 13.82
N THR A 160 -3.28 2.42 12.75
CA THR A 160 -1.91 2.93 12.61
C THR A 160 -1.71 4.13 13.54
N HIS A 161 -0.53 4.17 14.16
CA HIS A 161 -0.03 5.24 15.02
C HIS A 161 1.37 5.63 14.55
N ASN A 162 1.64 6.92 14.39
CA ASN A 162 2.93 7.45 13.92
C ASN A 162 3.45 6.75 12.63
N THR A 163 2.57 6.62 11.63
CA THR A 163 2.86 6.05 10.29
C THR A 163 3.13 4.54 10.24
N LEU A 164 3.89 3.96 11.18
CA LEU A 164 4.26 2.53 11.16
C LEU A 164 3.74 1.73 12.36
N ASN A 165 3.72 2.33 13.55
CA ASN A 165 3.32 1.62 14.76
C ASN A 165 1.83 1.27 14.70
N LYS A 166 1.42 0.25 15.45
CA LYS A 166 0.02 -0.18 15.50
C LYS A 166 -0.49 -0.16 16.92
N ILE A 167 -1.70 0.34 17.09
CA ILE A 167 -2.50 0.15 18.30
C ILE A 167 -3.49 -0.97 17.98
N THR A 168 -3.42 -2.06 18.74
CA THR A 168 -4.36 -3.17 18.62
C THR A 168 -5.33 -3.14 19.79
N THR A 169 -6.61 -3.38 19.50
CA THR A 169 -7.64 -3.51 20.54
C THR A 169 -8.60 -4.65 20.23
N PHE A 170 -9.00 -5.30 21.31
CA PHE A 170 -10.03 -6.35 21.34
C PHE A 170 -11.26 -5.87 22.12
N ASN A 171 -11.34 -4.57 22.44
CA ASN A 171 -12.48 -4.03 23.16
C ASN A 171 -13.74 -4.17 22.30
N ARG A 172 -14.67 -5.01 22.75
CA ARG A 172 -15.84 -5.41 21.96
C ARG A 172 -16.65 -4.21 21.44
N ARG A 173 -16.95 -3.23 22.29
CA ARG A 173 -17.75 -2.06 21.91
C ARG A 173 -17.08 -1.23 20.84
N PHE A 174 -15.77 -0.97 21.01
CA PHE A 174 -15.02 -0.18 20.06
C PHE A 174 -14.86 -0.89 18.70
N VAL A 175 -14.67 -2.21 18.73
CA VAL A 175 -14.60 -3.04 17.51
C VAL A 175 -15.94 -3.06 16.77
N GLU A 176 -17.05 -3.24 17.49
CA GLU A 176 -18.41 -3.23 16.93
C GLU A 176 -18.73 -1.87 16.28
N GLU A 177 -18.46 -0.77 16.98
CA GLU A 177 -18.64 0.60 16.45
C GLU A 177 -17.79 0.86 15.20
N SER A 178 -16.53 0.43 15.21
CA SER A 178 -15.61 0.57 14.07
C SER A 178 -16.05 -0.26 12.87
N GLU A 179 -16.57 -1.47 13.11
CA GLU A 179 -17.12 -2.32 12.06
C GLU A 179 -18.37 -1.70 11.41
N GLU A 180 -19.27 -1.12 12.21
CA GLU A 180 -20.44 -0.40 11.68
C GLU A 180 -20.03 0.78 10.81
N TRP A 181 -19.05 1.57 11.26
CA TRP A 181 -18.48 2.66 10.47
C TRP A 181 -17.87 2.16 9.14
N LEU A 182 -17.06 1.09 9.17
CA LEU A 182 -16.47 0.48 7.97
C LEU A 182 -17.55 0.02 6.97
N LYS A 183 -18.63 -0.59 7.46
CA LYS A 183 -19.76 -1.01 6.61
C LYS A 183 -20.48 0.19 5.98
N VAL A 184 -20.67 1.27 6.72
CA VAL A 184 -21.27 2.51 6.20
C VAL A 184 -20.37 3.14 5.13
N LEU A 185 -19.06 3.20 5.39
CA LEU A 185 -18.07 3.73 4.44
C LEU A 185 -18.07 2.91 3.14
N MET A 186 -18.01 1.58 3.25
CA MET A 186 -18.08 0.66 2.10
C MET A 186 -19.38 0.84 1.30
N LYS A 187 -20.54 0.95 1.97
CA LYS A 187 -21.84 1.15 1.33
C LYS A 187 -21.93 2.44 0.51
N LYS A 188 -21.21 3.49 0.93
CA LYS A 188 -21.15 4.78 0.23
C LYS A 188 -20.03 4.86 -0.82
N SER A 189 -19.20 3.82 -0.92
CA SER A 189 -18.06 3.77 -1.84
C SER A 189 -18.44 3.13 -3.18
N THR A 190 -17.72 3.50 -4.23
CA THR A 190 -17.84 2.90 -5.56
C THR A 190 -17.05 1.58 -5.59
N PRO A 191 -17.67 0.42 -5.87
CA PRO A 191 -16.91 -0.81 -6.05
C PRO A 191 -16.02 -0.68 -7.29
N LEU A 192 -14.73 -0.98 -7.17
CA LEU A 192 -13.80 -1.05 -8.30
C LEU A 192 -13.63 -2.49 -8.81
N SER A 193 -13.88 -3.47 -7.94
CA SER A 193 -13.82 -4.88 -8.32
C SER A 193 -15.02 -5.35 -9.15
N GLY A 194 -14.78 -6.30 -10.05
CA GLY A 194 -15.82 -6.88 -10.92
C GLY A 194 -16.33 -5.88 -11.97
N VAL A 195 -17.63 -5.54 -11.90
CA VAL A 195 -18.41 -4.95 -13.01
C VAL A 195 -18.14 -3.47 -13.31
N SER A 196 -17.40 -2.76 -12.45
CA SER A 196 -17.16 -1.31 -12.59
C SER A 196 -15.91 -0.97 -13.43
N GLU A 197 -15.80 -1.54 -14.63
CA GLU A 197 -14.60 -1.43 -15.47
C GLU A 197 -14.18 0.03 -15.73
N LYS A 198 -15.15 0.89 -16.11
CA LYS A 198 -14.86 2.30 -16.40
C LYS A 198 -14.30 3.03 -15.19
N GLN A 199 -14.92 2.88 -14.02
CA GLN A 199 -14.50 3.54 -12.78
C GLN A 199 -13.15 3.02 -12.30
N ARG A 200 -12.93 1.70 -12.37
CA ARG A 200 -11.63 1.07 -12.08
C ARG A 200 -10.54 1.65 -12.97
N ASN A 201 -10.74 1.68 -14.28
CA ASN A 201 -9.76 2.22 -15.21
C ASN A 201 -9.50 3.71 -14.97
N GLN A 202 -10.54 4.51 -14.72
CA GLN A 202 -10.35 5.92 -14.37
C GLN A 202 -9.55 6.12 -13.09
N PHE A 203 -9.80 5.31 -12.06
CA PHE A 203 -9.07 5.36 -10.80
C PHE A 203 -7.59 5.04 -10.98
N PHE A 204 -7.26 3.88 -11.57
CA PHE A 204 -5.87 3.47 -11.78
C PHE A 204 -5.12 4.33 -12.80
N ASN A 205 -5.78 4.81 -13.86
CA ASN A 205 -5.15 5.73 -14.82
C ASN A 205 -4.68 7.03 -14.15
N ARG A 206 -5.43 7.55 -13.16
CA ARG A 206 -4.98 8.73 -12.40
C ARG A 206 -3.69 8.44 -11.63
N ILE A 207 -3.59 7.26 -11.01
CA ILE A 207 -2.40 6.83 -10.28
C ILE A 207 -1.21 6.71 -11.26
N HIS A 208 -1.38 6.00 -12.37
CA HIS A 208 -0.32 5.82 -13.36
C HIS A 208 0.14 7.14 -13.99
N ASN A 209 -0.80 8.04 -14.31
CA ASN A 209 -0.46 9.37 -14.83
C ASN A 209 0.32 10.20 -13.81
N HIS A 210 -0.02 10.10 -12.53
CA HIS A 210 0.70 10.81 -11.47
C HIS A 210 2.13 10.28 -11.32
N ILE A 211 2.32 8.96 -11.28
CA ILE A 211 3.66 8.35 -11.24
C ILE A 211 4.47 8.71 -12.50
N GLN A 212 3.84 8.72 -13.68
CA GLN A 212 4.48 9.15 -14.92
C GLN A 212 4.94 10.61 -14.84
N ALA A 213 4.11 11.50 -14.29
CA ALA A 213 4.49 12.90 -14.13
C ALA A 213 5.71 13.07 -13.20
N ILE A 214 5.79 12.27 -12.13
CA ILE A 214 6.96 12.26 -11.22
C ILE A 214 8.21 11.81 -11.97
N GLN A 215 8.11 10.71 -12.72
CA GLN A 215 9.21 10.21 -13.53
C GLN A 215 9.66 11.22 -14.58
N ASP A 216 8.74 11.85 -15.31
CA ASP A 216 9.05 12.90 -16.29
C ASP A 216 9.79 14.08 -15.64
N ASN A 217 9.42 14.45 -14.40
CA ASN A 217 10.10 15.51 -13.66
C ASN A 217 11.53 15.10 -13.28
N ILE A 218 11.71 13.90 -12.73
CA ILE A 218 13.03 13.30 -12.46
C ILE A 218 13.88 13.28 -13.74
N GLU A 219 13.27 12.93 -14.88
CA GLU A 219 13.90 12.87 -16.20
C GLU A 219 14.31 14.22 -16.77
N ARG A 220 13.66 15.32 -16.39
CA ARG A 220 14.00 16.68 -16.83
C ARG A 220 15.03 17.37 -15.96
N ASP A 221 15.07 17.04 -14.68
CA ASP A 221 16.05 17.58 -13.74
C ASP A 221 17.46 17.17 -14.16
N LYS A 222 18.34 18.18 -14.27
CA LYS A 222 19.72 18.09 -14.78
C LYS A 222 20.72 17.73 -13.70
#